data_AF-A0A7W2MFY0-F1
#
_entry.id   AF-A0A7W2MFY0-F1
#
_cell.length_a   1.000
_cell.length_b   1.000
_cell.length_c   1.000
_cell.angle_alpha   90.00
_cell.angle_beta   90.00
_cell.angle_gamma   90.00
#
_symmetry.space_group_name_H-M   'P 1'
#
loop_
_entity.id
_entity.type
_entity.pdbx_description
1 polymer ?
#
loop_
_entity_poly.entity_id
_entity_poly.type
_entity_poly.pdbx_seq_one_letter_code
_entity_poly.pdbx_strand_id
1 'polypeptide(L)'
;MLTKLLKSFLSIVENPRSLPSFLGIYSLIWLLWHYQFLLSFGTLTGGVIERVSNAIESVDRFQYISVFFVTIMVFILYSGFQALIKHSREHVDKIDSEKNSPLTELVKNNDMEQLVSTLEVLQKELETSKDNEKNAKLEVKKIMAKLMTVQTKLDETNADLEILQATQHTTV
;
A
#
# COMPACT_ATOMS: atom_id res chain seq x y z
N MET A 1 -25.04 27.58 -8.17
CA MET A 1 -25.02 26.85 -9.47
C MET A 1 -23.69 26.15 -9.73
N LEU A 2 -22.54 26.79 -9.47
CA LEU A 2 -21.19 26.23 -9.62
C LEU A 2 -20.97 24.89 -8.89
N THR A 3 -21.47 24.77 -7.66
CA THR A 3 -21.38 23.54 -6.84
C THR A 3 -22.14 22.35 -7.43
N LYS A 4 -23.26 22.61 -8.13
CA LYS A 4 -24.01 21.56 -8.85
C LYS A 4 -23.26 21.11 -10.09
N LEU A 5 -22.62 22.03 -10.81
CA LEU A 5 -21.77 21.71 -11.96
C LEU A 5 -20.54 20.91 -11.53
N LEU A 6 -19.82 21.33 -10.48
CA LEU A 6 -18.69 20.57 -9.94
C LEU A 6 -19.08 19.17 -9.49
N LYS A 7 -20.21 19.03 -8.79
CA LYS A 7 -20.71 17.73 -8.35
C LYS A 7 -21.12 16.83 -9.53
N SER A 8 -21.69 17.42 -10.58
CA SER A 8 -22.00 16.73 -11.83
C SER A 8 -20.74 16.28 -12.57
N PHE A 9 -19.72 17.14 -12.66
CA PHE A 9 -18.42 16.80 -13.22
C PHE A 9 -17.73 15.69 -12.42
N LEU A 10 -17.79 15.75 -11.10
CA LEU A 10 -17.22 14.73 -10.22
C LEU A 10 -17.94 13.39 -10.40
N SER A 11 -19.27 13.38 -10.50
CA SER A 11 -20.07 12.18 -10.76
C SER A 11 -19.81 11.58 -12.16
N ILE A 12 -19.53 12.43 -13.16
CA ILE A 12 -19.13 12.00 -14.52
C ILE A 12 -17.72 11.39 -14.52
N VAL A 13 -16.81 11.92 -13.71
CA VAL A 13 -15.46 11.35 -13.50
C VAL A 13 -15.52 10.03 -12.72
N GLU A 14 -16.39 9.94 -11.72
CA GLU A 14 -16.56 8.77 -10.86
C GLU A 14 -17.22 7.59 -11.60
N ASN A 15 -18.09 7.88 -12.57
CA ASN A 15 -18.79 6.89 -13.37
C ASN A 15 -18.57 7.11 -14.88
N PRO A 16 -17.46 6.61 -15.46
CA PRO A 16 -17.13 6.80 -16.88
C PRO A 16 -18.08 6.07 -17.85
N ARG A 17 -19.19 5.48 -17.37
CA ARG A 17 -20.10 4.63 -18.15
C ARG A 17 -20.87 5.39 -19.23
N SER A 18 -21.06 6.70 -19.10
CA SER A 18 -21.52 7.54 -20.20
C SER A 18 -20.33 8.25 -20.80
N LEU A 19 -19.78 7.72 -21.91
CA LEU A 19 -18.87 8.50 -22.74
C LEU A 19 -19.56 9.84 -23.05
N PRO A 20 -19.00 11.00 -22.67
CA PRO A 20 -19.45 12.26 -23.22
C PRO A 20 -19.35 12.11 -24.74
N SER A 21 -20.51 12.21 -25.39
CA SER A 21 -20.59 12.05 -26.84
C SER A 21 -19.56 12.97 -27.48
N PHE A 22 -18.87 12.51 -28.52
CA PHE A 22 -17.96 13.33 -29.33
C PHE A 22 -18.61 14.69 -29.65
N LEU A 23 -19.91 14.67 -29.93
CA LEU A 23 -20.72 15.86 -30.17
C LEU A 23 -20.73 16.87 -29.01
N GLY A 24 -20.74 16.40 -27.77
CA GLY A 24 -20.72 17.25 -26.58
C GLY A 24 -19.36 17.89 -26.35
N ILE A 25 -18.27 17.11 -26.48
CA ILE A 25 -16.90 17.63 -26.38
C ILE A 25 -16.63 18.64 -27.50
N TYR A 26 -17.03 18.30 -28.72
CA TYR A 26 -16.95 19.19 -29.89
C TYR A 26 -17.73 20.49 -29.64
N SER A 27 -18.98 20.41 -29.17
CA SER A 27 -19.80 21.60 -28.92
C SER A 27 -19.19 22.50 -27.85
N LEU A 28 -18.59 21.93 -26.81
CA LEU A 28 -17.95 22.70 -25.74
C LEU A 28 -16.70 23.44 -26.25
N ILE A 29 -15.85 22.73 -26.99
CA ILE A 29 -14.62 23.28 -27.57
C ILE A 29 -14.97 24.34 -28.62
N TRP A 30 -15.97 24.07 -29.46
CA TRP A 30 -16.48 25.01 -30.45
C TRP A 30 -16.98 26.29 -29.80
N LEU A 31 -17.75 26.20 -28.72
CA LEU A 31 -18.29 27.36 -28.01
C LEU A 31 -17.19 28.19 -27.32
N LEU A 32 -16.22 27.52 -26.69
CA LEU A 32 -15.06 28.20 -26.10
C LEU A 32 -14.21 28.92 -27.17
N TRP A 33 -13.98 28.26 -28.31
CA TRP A 33 -13.08 28.77 -29.34
C TRP A 33 -13.70 29.86 -30.19
N HIS A 34 -14.98 29.73 -30.54
CA HIS A 34 -15.73 30.72 -31.30
C HIS A 34 -16.44 31.75 -30.40
N TYR A 35 -15.86 32.08 -29.24
CA TYR A 35 -16.44 33.09 -28.34
C TYR A 35 -16.63 34.45 -29.04
N GLN A 36 -15.73 34.80 -29.99
CA GLN A 36 -15.82 36.02 -30.79
C GLN A 36 -17.06 36.05 -31.69
N PHE A 37 -17.49 34.90 -32.23
CA PHE A 37 -18.75 34.78 -32.96
C PHE A 37 -19.95 35.13 -32.05
N LEU A 38 -19.96 34.63 -30.81
CA LEU A 38 -21.02 34.91 -29.84
C LEU A 38 -21.05 36.39 -29.42
N LEU A 39 -19.87 37.00 -29.25
CA LEU A 39 -19.74 38.42 -28.91
C LEU A 39 -20.23 39.31 -30.06
N SER A 40 -19.79 39.06 -31.30
CA SER A 40 -20.24 39.79 -32.49
C SER A 40 -21.76 39.67 -32.69
N PHE A 41 -22.31 38.45 -32.52
CA PHE A 41 -23.75 38.22 -32.62
C PHE A 41 -24.57 38.96 -31.55
N GLY A 42 -24.06 39.06 -30.32
CA GLY A 42 -24.74 39.71 -29.19
C GLY A 42 -24.63 41.23 -29.17
N THR A 43 -23.59 41.81 -29.78
CA THR A 43 -23.30 43.25 -29.74
C THR A 43 -23.81 44.03 -30.96
N LEU A 44 -24.01 43.36 -32.10
CA LEU A 44 -24.50 44.00 -33.31
C LEU A 44 -26.02 44.24 -33.27
N THR A 45 -26.44 45.45 -33.58
CA THR A 45 -27.84 45.84 -33.78
C THR A 45 -28.20 45.77 -35.26
N GLY A 46 -29.22 44.98 -35.60
CA GLY A 46 -29.67 44.72 -36.98
C GLY A 46 -30.60 43.51 -37.06
N GLY A 47 -31.01 43.12 -38.27
CA GLY A 47 -31.83 41.92 -38.50
C GLY A 47 -31.06 40.63 -38.16
N VAL A 48 -31.76 39.55 -37.80
CA VAL A 48 -31.12 38.27 -37.39
C VAL A 48 -30.17 37.74 -38.47
N ILE A 49 -30.55 37.88 -39.75
CA ILE A 49 -29.74 37.43 -40.89
C ILE A 49 -28.45 38.26 -41.04
N GLU A 50 -28.54 39.59 -40.89
CA GLU A 50 -27.36 40.48 -40.94
C GLU A 50 -26.40 40.22 -39.78
N ARG A 51 -26.93 39.97 -38.58
CA ARG A 51 -26.11 39.61 -37.41
C ARG A 51 -25.36 38.31 -37.62
N VAL A 52 -26.00 37.29 -38.21
CA VAL A 52 -25.35 36.00 -38.52
C VAL A 52 -24.27 36.19 -39.60
N SER A 53 -24.57 36.92 -40.68
CA SER A 53 -23.60 37.18 -41.75
C SER A 53 -22.35 37.87 -41.23
N ASN A 54 -22.53 38.95 -40.46
CA ASN A 54 -21.41 39.71 -39.90
C ASN A 54 -20.65 38.90 -38.82
N ALA A 55 -21.35 38.07 -38.05
CA ALA A 55 -20.70 37.19 -37.07
C ALA A 55 -19.83 36.13 -37.75
N ILE A 56 -20.25 35.57 -38.89
CA ILE A 56 -19.46 34.62 -39.68
C ILE A 56 -18.21 35.29 -40.27
N GLU A 57 -18.34 36.52 -40.78
CA GLU A 57 -17.19 37.29 -41.29
C GLU A 57 -16.16 37.63 -40.20
N SER A 58 -16.59 37.72 -38.95
CA SER A 58 -15.70 37.97 -37.81
C SER A 58 -14.84 36.75 -37.39
N VAL A 59 -15.08 35.58 -37.98
CA VAL A 59 -14.35 34.34 -37.71
C VAL A 59 -13.35 34.08 -38.85
N ASP A 60 -12.07 33.90 -38.52
CA ASP A 60 -11.05 33.59 -39.52
C ASP A 60 -11.35 32.25 -40.23
N ARG A 61 -11.14 32.23 -41.55
CA ARG A 61 -11.43 31.05 -42.42
C ARG A 61 -10.77 29.75 -41.97
N PHE A 62 -9.61 29.80 -41.30
CA PHE A 62 -8.88 28.62 -40.85
C PHE A 62 -9.21 28.18 -39.41
N GLN A 63 -10.06 28.90 -38.68
CA GLN A 63 -10.38 28.54 -37.29
C GLN A 63 -11.21 27.26 -37.20
N TYR A 64 -12.14 27.03 -38.13
CA TYR A 64 -13.00 25.84 -38.11
C TYR A 64 -12.20 24.53 -38.28
N ILE A 65 -11.21 24.51 -39.19
CA ILE A 65 -10.37 23.32 -39.39
C ILE A 65 -9.47 23.09 -38.17
N SER A 66 -8.96 24.17 -37.55
CA SER A 66 -8.15 24.08 -36.33
C SER A 66 -8.96 23.51 -35.15
N VAL A 67 -10.19 23.98 -34.94
CA VAL A 67 -11.09 23.49 -33.88
C VAL A 67 -11.41 22.00 -34.08
N PHE A 68 -11.59 21.57 -35.32
CA PHE A 68 -11.81 20.17 -35.65
C PHE A 68 -10.61 19.29 -35.27
N PHE A 69 -9.39 19.70 -35.63
CA PHE A 69 -8.17 18.98 -35.26
C PHE A 69 -7.95 18.93 -33.73
N VAL A 70 -8.17 20.05 -33.04
CA VAL A 70 -8.06 20.11 -31.57
C VAL A 70 -9.09 19.18 -30.93
N THR A 71 -10.32 19.14 -31.45
CA THR A 71 -11.36 18.25 -30.93
C THR A 71 -10.98 16.77 -31.13
N ILE A 72 -10.46 16.41 -32.31
CA ILE A 72 -9.99 15.04 -32.56
C ILE A 72 -8.88 14.68 -31.58
N MET A 73 -7.91 15.57 -31.35
CA MET A 73 -6.81 15.32 -30.44
C MET A 73 -7.28 15.10 -29.00
N VAL A 74 -8.19 15.95 -28.51
CA VAL A 74 -8.79 15.80 -27.18
C VAL A 74 -9.61 14.51 -27.07
N PHE A 75 -10.34 14.15 -28.14
CA PHE A 75 -11.13 12.91 -28.17
C PHE A 75 -10.25 11.66 -28.11
N ILE A 76 -9.13 11.64 -28.85
CA ILE A 76 -8.15 10.54 -28.80
C ILE A 76 -7.56 10.42 -27.39
N LEU A 77 -7.15 11.55 -26.79
CA LEU A 77 -6.60 11.56 -25.44
C LEU A 77 -7.62 11.01 -24.42
N TYR A 78 -8.86 11.50 -24.49
CA TYR A 78 -9.95 11.06 -23.64
C TYR A 78 -10.24 9.56 -23.78
N SER A 79 -10.31 9.08 -25.03
CA SER A 79 -10.51 7.65 -25.33
C SER A 79 -9.37 6.79 -24.78
N GLY A 80 -8.12 7.26 -24.89
CA GLY A 80 -6.94 6.59 -24.32
C GLY A 80 -7.01 6.51 -22.79
N PHE A 81 -7.36 7.60 -22.12
CA PHE A 81 -7.56 7.60 -20.65
C PHE A 81 -8.65 6.63 -20.22
N GLN A 82 -9.77 6.55 -20.95
CA GLN A 82 -10.81 5.57 -20.66
C GLN A 82 -10.34 4.12 -20.83
N ALA A 83 -9.56 3.84 -21.87
CA ALA A 83 -8.99 2.51 -22.08
C ALA A 83 -8.08 2.10 -20.92
N LEU A 84 -7.27 3.03 -20.41
CA LEU A 84 -6.42 2.81 -19.24
C LEU A 84 -7.25 2.54 -17.97
N ILE A 85 -8.30 3.32 -17.72
CA ILE A 85 -9.18 3.11 -16.56
C ILE A 85 -9.87 1.74 -16.64
N LYS A 86 -10.36 1.35 -17.82
CA LYS A 86 -10.98 0.04 -18.02
C LYS A 86 -9.98 -1.09 -17.79
N HIS A 87 -8.77 -0.97 -18.34
CA HIS A 87 -7.71 -1.96 -18.18
C HIS A 87 -7.26 -2.11 -16.72
N SER A 88 -7.20 -0.99 -15.98
CA SER A 88 -6.91 -0.98 -14.55
C SER A 88 -8.02 -1.63 -13.72
N ARG A 89 -9.29 -1.30 -14.00
CA ARG A 89 -10.43 -1.93 -13.31
C ARG A 89 -10.50 -3.44 -13.57
N GLU A 90 -10.23 -3.88 -14.79
CA GLU A 90 -10.23 -5.31 -15.14
C GLU A 90 -9.15 -6.09 -14.38
N HIS A 91 -7.97 -5.49 -14.13
CA HIS A 91 -6.93 -6.13 -13.31
C HIS A 91 -7.34 -6.24 -11.84
N VAL A 92 -7.97 -5.22 -11.29
CA VAL A 92 -8.45 -5.24 -9.89
C VAL A 92 -9.55 -6.28 -9.72
N ASP A 93 -10.51 -6.33 -10.63
CA ASP A 93 -11.64 -7.27 -10.59
C ASP A 93 -11.17 -8.74 -10.73
N LYS A 94 -10.13 -8.99 -11.54
CA LYS A 94 -9.50 -10.32 -11.65
C LYS A 94 -8.80 -10.75 -10.36
N ILE A 95 -8.07 -9.84 -9.71
CA ILE A 95 -7.39 -10.13 -8.43
C ILE A 95 -8.42 -10.43 -7.34
N ASP A 96 -9.50 -9.65 -7.26
CA ASP A 96 -10.56 -9.89 -6.29
C ASP A 96 -11.33 -11.19 -6.58
N SER A 97 -11.54 -11.55 -7.84
CA SER A 97 -12.14 -12.83 -8.21
C SER A 97 -11.25 -14.04 -7.88
N GLU A 98 -9.93 -13.92 -8.01
CA GLU A 98 -8.97 -15.00 -7.73
C GLU A 98 -8.78 -15.24 -6.23
N LYS A 99 -8.78 -14.15 -5.45
CA LYS A 99 -8.69 -14.21 -3.99
C LYS A 99 -9.91 -14.85 -3.33
N ASN A 100 -11.09 -14.69 -3.93
CA ASN A 100 -12.35 -15.25 -3.45
C ASN A 100 -12.67 -16.64 -4.04
N SER A 101 -11.73 -17.26 -4.77
CA SER A 101 -11.90 -18.62 -5.27
C SER A 101 -11.89 -19.63 -4.11
N PRO A 102 -12.81 -20.62 -4.07
CA PRO A 102 -12.87 -21.61 -2.99
C PRO A 102 -11.59 -22.45 -2.87
N LEU A 103 -10.79 -22.55 -3.94
CA LEU A 103 -9.49 -23.21 -3.91
C LEU A 103 -8.45 -22.42 -3.10
N THR A 104 -8.48 -21.09 -3.15
CA THR A 104 -7.59 -20.21 -2.39
C THR A 104 -7.91 -20.26 -0.90
N GLU A 105 -9.19 -20.40 -0.54
CA GLU A 105 -9.64 -20.56 0.84
C GLU A 105 -9.19 -21.92 1.44
N LEU A 106 -9.26 -23.00 0.65
CA LEU A 106 -8.77 -24.32 1.06
C LEU A 106 -7.24 -24.35 1.26
N VAL A 107 -6.48 -23.70 0.39
CA VAL A 107 -5.00 -23.58 0.53
C VAL A 107 -4.65 -22.79 1.79
N LYS A 108 -5.33 -21.66 2.03
CA LYS A 108 -5.09 -20.83 3.22
C LYS A 108 -5.41 -21.55 4.53
N ASN A 109 -6.48 -22.35 4.56
CA ASN A 109 -6.85 -23.12 5.74
C ASN A 109 -5.83 -24.22 6.04
N ASN A 110 -5.32 -24.90 5.01
CA ASN A 110 -4.25 -25.90 5.15
C ASN A 110 -2.93 -25.27 5.65
N ASP A 111 -2.55 -24.11 5.13
CA ASP A 111 -1.36 -23.38 5.61
C ASP A 111 -1.51 -22.91 7.06
N MET A 112 -2.72 -22.53 7.48
CA MET A 112 -3.01 -22.14 8.85
C MET A 112 -2.92 -23.35 9.81
N GLU A 113 -3.38 -24.52 9.39
CA GLU A 113 -3.24 -25.77 10.15
C GLU A 113 -1.77 -26.20 10.28
N GLN A 114 -0.97 -26.02 9.22
CA GLN A 114 0.46 -26.27 9.24
C GLN A 114 1.23 -25.28 10.15
N LEU A 115 0.80 -24.02 10.22
CA LEU A 115 1.37 -23.03 11.13
C LEU A 115 1.03 -23.33 12.60
N VAL A 116 -0.21 -23.73 12.88
CA VAL A 116 -0.65 -24.11 14.23
C VAL A 116 0.12 -25.34 14.72
N SER A 117 0.26 -26.37 13.89
CA SER A 117 1.05 -27.56 14.25
C SER A 117 2.53 -27.23 14.47
N THR A 118 3.11 -26.33 13.68
CA THR A 118 4.50 -25.86 13.89
C THR A 118 4.64 -25.09 15.20
N LEU A 119 3.68 -24.22 15.53
CA LEU A 119 3.63 -23.49 16.80
C LEU A 119 3.52 -24.43 18.01
N GLU A 120 2.69 -25.47 17.92
CA GLU A 120 2.56 -26.48 18.98
C GLU A 120 3.86 -27.27 19.20
N VAL A 121 4.54 -27.65 18.11
CA VAL A 121 5.85 -28.32 18.18
C VAL A 121 6.89 -27.42 18.85
N LEU A 122 6.95 -26.14 18.43
CA LEU A 122 7.87 -25.17 19.04
C LEU A 122 7.55 -24.92 20.52
N GLN A 123 6.28 -24.85 20.89
CA GLN A 123 5.88 -24.68 22.29
C GLN A 123 6.33 -25.87 23.15
N LYS A 124 6.20 -27.09 22.64
CA LYS A 124 6.65 -28.32 23.31
C LYS A 124 8.18 -28.39 23.41
N GLU A 125 8.89 -27.96 22.38
CA GLU A 125 10.35 -27.88 22.40
C GLU A 125 10.85 -26.83 23.41
N LEU A 126 10.13 -25.71 23.54
CA LEU A 126 10.45 -24.65 24.49
C LEU A 126 10.21 -25.09 25.94
N GLU A 127 9.15 -25.87 26.20
CA GLU A 127 8.88 -26.44 27.51
C GLU A 127 9.93 -27.49 27.92
N THR A 128 10.30 -28.38 27.00
CA THR A 128 11.36 -29.38 27.25
C THR A 128 12.73 -28.72 27.44
N SER A 129 13.06 -27.67 26.69
CA SER A 129 14.28 -26.88 26.88
C SER A 129 14.33 -26.18 28.24
N LYS A 130 13.20 -25.62 28.69
CA LYS A 130 13.08 -25.00 30.02
C LYS A 130 13.28 -26.01 31.16
N ASP A 131 12.79 -27.24 31.00
CA ASP A 131 12.97 -28.28 32.02
C ASP A 131 14.43 -28.77 32.06
N ASN A 132 15.07 -28.91 30.89
CA ASN A 132 16.50 -29.20 30.80
C ASN A 132 17.36 -28.10 31.45
N GLU A 133 17.03 -26.82 31.27
CA GLU A 133 17.74 -25.72 31.91
C GLU A 133 17.62 -25.76 33.45
N LYS A 134 16.44 -26.10 33.97
CA LYS A 134 16.25 -26.28 35.42
C LYS A 134 17.09 -27.42 35.96
N ASN A 135 17.13 -28.55 35.26
CA ASN A 135 17.94 -29.70 35.66
C ASN A 135 19.43 -29.36 35.64
N ALA A 136 19.92 -28.69 34.60
CA ALA A 136 21.30 -28.21 34.52
C ALA A 136 21.65 -27.23 35.65
N LYS A 137 20.75 -26.29 35.99
CA LYS A 137 20.94 -25.38 37.15
C LYS A 137 21.03 -26.12 38.48
N LEU A 138 20.26 -27.19 38.65
CA LEU A 138 20.28 -28.02 39.85
C LEU A 138 21.60 -28.81 39.96
N GLU A 139 22.10 -29.36 38.85
CA GLU A 139 23.40 -30.00 38.79
C GLU A 139 24.55 -29.03 39.10
N VAL A 140 24.54 -27.84 38.50
CA VAL A 140 25.52 -26.78 38.80
C VAL A 140 25.51 -26.44 40.28
N LYS A 141 24.33 -26.30 40.91
CA LYS A 141 24.23 -26.05 42.36
C LYS A 141 24.83 -27.19 43.18
N LYS A 142 24.61 -28.46 42.78
CA LYS A 142 25.16 -29.63 43.45
C LYS A 142 26.68 -29.69 43.33
N ILE A 143 27.22 -29.35 42.16
CA ILE A 143 28.66 -29.26 41.91
C ILE A 143 29.26 -28.14 42.76
N MET A 144 28.63 -26.96 42.80
CA MET A 144 29.06 -25.83 43.64
C MET A 144 29.13 -26.22 45.13
N ALA A 145 28.12 -26.93 45.63
CA ALA A 145 28.11 -27.42 47.01
C ALA A 145 29.26 -28.39 47.28
N LYS A 146 29.52 -29.33 46.36
CA LYS A 146 30.69 -30.22 46.47
C LYS A 146 32.00 -29.44 46.45
N LEU A 147 32.14 -28.47 45.55
CA LEU A 147 33.33 -27.63 45.44
C LEU A 147 33.58 -26.86 46.75
N MET A 148 32.54 -26.27 47.34
CA MET A 148 32.64 -25.61 48.65
C MET A 148 33.13 -26.58 49.73
N THR A 149 32.59 -27.80 49.82
CA THR A 149 33.05 -28.78 50.82
C THR A 149 34.50 -29.20 50.61
N VAL A 150 34.96 -29.28 49.36
CA VAL A 150 36.36 -29.60 49.05
C VAL A 150 37.27 -28.43 49.40
N GLN A 151 36.87 -27.19 49.12
CA GLN A 151 37.60 -25.99 49.54
C GLN A 151 37.73 -25.92 51.06
N THR A 152 36.64 -26.13 51.81
CA THR A 152 36.70 -26.14 53.28
C THR A 152 37.68 -27.20 53.81
N LYS A 153 37.66 -28.41 53.24
CA LYS A 153 38.62 -29.46 53.63
C LYS A 153 40.06 -29.11 53.28
N LEU A 154 40.27 -28.45 52.14
CA LEU A 154 41.59 -27.98 51.74
C LEU A 154 42.10 -26.88 52.70
N ASP A 155 41.23 -25.95 53.07
CA ASP A 155 41.53 -24.87 54.01
C ASP A 155 41.82 -25.43 55.42
N GLU A 156 41.04 -26.41 55.90
CA GLU A 156 41.30 -27.13 57.15
C GLU A 156 42.66 -27.84 57.11
N THR A 157 42.96 -28.57 56.02
CA THR A 157 44.23 -29.29 55.88
C THR A 157 45.41 -28.32 55.78
N ASN A 158 45.25 -27.18 55.10
CA ASN A 158 46.27 -26.15 55.03
C ASN A 158 46.50 -25.49 56.40
N ALA A 159 45.44 -25.21 57.15
CA ALA A 159 45.54 -24.70 58.52
C ALA A 159 46.25 -25.71 59.44
N ASP A 160 45.91 -27.00 59.34
CA ASP A 160 46.59 -28.06 60.08
C ASP A 160 48.09 -28.14 59.73
N LEU A 161 48.44 -28.00 58.45
CA LEU A 161 49.84 -27.94 58.00
C LEU A 161 50.58 -26.72 58.55
N GLU A 162 49.93 -25.55 58.57
CA GLU A 162 50.50 -24.32 59.12
C GLU A 162 50.74 -24.43 60.63
N ILE A 163 49.79 -25.02 61.38
CA ILE A 163 49.95 -25.30 62.81
C ILE A 163 51.10 -26.29 63.04
N LEU A 164 51.20 -27.35 62.24
CA LEU A 164 52.30 -28.32 62.34
C LEU A 164 53.66 -27.66 62.10
N GLN A 165 53.77 -26.79 61.09
CA GLN A 165 54.99 -26.03 60.81
C GLN A 165 55.32 -25.06 61.95
N ALA A 166 54.34 -24.32 62.47
CA ALA A 166 54.52 -23.41 63.61
C ALA A 166 54.94 -24.16 64.88
N THR A 167 54.38 -25.35 65.11
CA THR A 167 54.75 -26.22 66.24
C THR A 167 56.18 -26.73 66.10
N GLN A 168 56.61 -27.17 64.90
CA GLN A 168 57.99 -27.55 64.63
C GLN A 168 58.98 -26.40 64.85
N HIS A 169 58.59 -25.17 64.55
CA HIS A 169 59.44 -23.98 64.73
C HIS A 169 59.56 -23.51 66.19
N THR A 170 58.66 -23.96 67.08
CA THR A 170 58.67 -23.61 68.52
C THR A 170 59.49 -24.61 69.35
N THR A 171 59.89 -25.75 68.77
CA THR A 171 60.73 -26.78 69.40
C THR A 171 62.21 -26.69 69.02
N VAL A 172 62.74 -25.48 68.84
CA VAL A 172 64.18 -25.21 68.69
C VAL A 172 64.62 -24.17 69.71
#